data_AF-A0A8H9WSV3-F1
#
_entry.id   AF-A0A8H9WSV3-F1
#
_cell.length_a   1.000
_cell.length_b   1.000
_cell.length_c   1.000
_cell.angle_alpha   90.00
_cell.angle_beta   90.00
_cell.angle_gamma   90.00
#
_symmetry.space_group_name_H-M   'P 1'
#
loop_
_entity.id
_entity.type
_entity.pdbx_description
1 polymer ?
#
loop_
_entity_poly.entity_id
_entity_poly.type
_entity_poly.pdbx_seq_one_letter_code
_entity_poly.pdbx_strand_id
1 'polypeptide(L)' 'MSSKKARRRKLQKQTQDRSRRAVSPAILFILGIGLAVVLTVVGAAVFGDREEPPWPGAVWSDQHGHWH' A
#
# COMPACT_ATOMS: atom_id res chain seq x y z
N MET A 1 38.46 26.18 21.63
CA MET A 1 37.99 24.90 21.02
C MET A 1 37.35 25.18 19.67
N SER A 2 37.78 24.50 18.60
CA SER A 2 37.51 24.88 17.19
C SER A 2 36.05 24.65 16.74
N SER A 3 35.38 25.74 16.33
CA SER A 3 34.01 25.80 15.78
C SER A 3 33.75 24.83 14.62
N LYS A 4 34.76 24.54 13.78
CA LYS A 4 34.64 23.60 12.65
C LYS A 4 34.39 22.14 13.11
N LYS A 5 34.95 21.73 14.26
CA LYS A 5 34.81 20.36 14.79
C LYS A 5 33.41 20.11 15.35
N ALA A 6 32.78 21.13 15.92
CA ALA A 6 31.39 21.07 16.39
C ALA A 6 30.40 20.92 15.23
N ARG A 7 30.63 21.62 14.11
CA ARG A 7 29.79 21.54 12.91
C ARG A 7 29.81 20.15 12.27
N ARG A 8 31.00 19.52 12.15
CA ARG A 8 31.13 18.15 11.63
C ARG A 8 30.44 17.11 12.51
N ARG A 9 30.55 17.24 13.84
CA ARG A 9 29.83 16.35 14.78
C ARG A 9 28.31 16.50 14.67
N LYS A 10 27.80 17.72 14.48
CA LYS A 10 26.37 17.96 14.24
C LYS A 10 25.89 17.27 12.96
N LEU A 11 26.62 17.42 11.86
CA LEU A 11 26.31 16.76 10.59
C LEU A 11 26.35 15.23 10.70
N GLN A 12 27.36 14.67 11.37
CA GLN A 12 27.46 13.22 11.60
C GLN A 12 26.30 12.68 12.45
N LYS A 13 25.89 13.41 13.49
CA LYS A 13 24.70 13.04 14.28
C LYS A 13 23.43 13.12 13.44
N GLN A 14 23.31 14.12 12.56
CA GLN A 14 22.16 14.28 11.69
C GLN A 14 22.05 13.16 10.65
N THR A 15 23.17 12.73 10.05
CA THR A 15 23.19 11.56 9.15
C THR A 15 22.96 10.26 9.90
N GLN A 16 23.48 10.13 11.13
CA GLN A 16 23.27 8.95 11.97
C GLN A 16 21.82 8.83 12.46
N ASP A 17 21.17 9.93 12.84
CA ASP A 17 19.73 9.94 13.19
C ASP A 17 18.84 9.65 11.98
N ARG A 18 19.24 10.13 10.79
CA ARG A 18 18.56 9.79 9.53
C ARG A 18 18.72 8.31 9.17
N SER A 19 19.89 7.73 9.46
CA SER A 19 20.17 6.30 9.29
C SER A 19 19.42 5.43 10.31
N ARG A 20 19.22 5.89 11.55
CA ARG A 20 18.43 5.19 12.57
C ARG A 20 16.92 5.24 12.31
N ARG A 21 16.46 6.16 11.46
CA ARG A 21 15.12 6.13 10.84
C ARG A 21 15.03 5.17 9.66
N ALA A 22 16.02 4.32 9.44
CA ALA A 22 15.89 3.21 8.49
C ALA A 22 14.83 2.24 9.03
N VAL A 23 13.64 2.32 8.43
CA VAL A 23 12.55 1.38 8.66
C VAL A 23 13.06 -0.01 8.32
N SER A 24 12.86 -0.98 9.22
CA SER A 24 13.34 -2.35 9.00
C SER A 24 12.81 -2.91 7.68
N PRO A 25 13.62 -3.64 6.89
CA PRO A 25 13.16 -4.30 5.67
C PRO A 25 11.91 -5.16 5.90
N ALA A 26 11.80 -5.79 7.08
CA ALA A 26 10.63 -6.58 7.46
C ALA A 26 9.36 -5.72 7.62
N ILE A 27 9.47 -4.51 8.18
CA ILE A 27 8.33 -3.60 8.32
C ILE A 27 7.86 -3.12 6.95
N LEU A 28 8.79 -2.81 6.03
CA LEU A 28 8.46 -2.46 4.66
C LEU A 28 7.75 -3.61 3.93
N PHE A 29 8.18 -4.85 4.16
CA PHE A 29 7.55 -6.03 3.60
C PHE A 29 6.12 -6.22 4.12
N ILE A 30 5.92 -6.12 5.44
CA ILE A 30 4.59 -6.23 6.07
C ILE A 30 3.66 -5.11 5.56
N LEU A 31 4.15 -3.87 5.49
CA LEU A 31 3.38 -2.75 4.93
C LEU A 31 3.05 -2.97 3.45
N GLY A 32 3.98 -3.52 2.68
CA GLY A 32 3.79 -3.85 1.27
C GLY A 32 2.68 -4.89 1.07
N ILE A 33 2.70 -5.97 1.86
CA ILE A 33 1.63 -6.98 1.84
C ILE A 33 0.30 -6.36 2.27
N GLY A 34 0.29 -5.60 3.36
CA GLY A 34 -0.92 -4.94 3.85
C GLY A 34 -1.54 -4.03 2.79
N LEU A 35 -0.71 -3.23 2.12
CA LEU A 35 -1.15 -2.38 1.01
C LEU A 35 -1.68 -3.21 -0.16
N ALA A 36 -1.00 -4.29 -0.55
CA ALA A 36 -1.43 -5.17 -1.63
C ALA A 36 -2.80 -5.80 -1.32
N VAL A 37 -3.02 -6.29 -0.10
CA VAL A 37 -4.32 -6.85 0.33
C VAL A 37 -5.42 -5.79 0.26
N VAL A 38 -5.16 -4.58 0.75
CA VAL A 38 -6.13 -3.47 0.69
C VAL A 38 -6.47 -3.13 -0.76
N LEU A 39 -5.47 -3.01 -1.63
CA LEU A 39 -5.69 -2.72 -3.05
C LEU A 39 -6.48 -3.82 -3.75
N THR A 40 -6.23 -5.10 -3.42
CA THR A 40 -6.99 -6.23 -3.96
C THR A 40 -8.46 -6.17 -3.53
N VAL A 41 -8.73 -5.93 -2.24
CA VAL A 41 -10.11 -5.85 -1.73
C VAL A 41 -10.86 -4.67 -2.35
N VAL A 42 -10.23 -3.50 -2.40
CA VAL A 42 -10.83 -2.31 -3.03
C VAL A 42 -11.02 -2.53 -4.52
N GLY A 43 -10.05 -3.15 -5.21
CA GLY A 43 -10.14 -3.52 -6.61
C GLY A 43 -11.31 -4.47 -6.87
N ALA A 44 -11.46 -5.53 -6.08
CA ALA A 44 -12.59 -6.43 -6.19
C ALA A 44 -13.93 -5.71 -5.94
N ALA A 45 -14.02 -4.85 -4.94
CA ALA A 45 -15.26 -4.12 -4.64
C ALA A 45 -15.64 -3.09 -5.72
N VAL A 46 -14.67 -2.48 -6.39
CA VAL A 46 -14.92 -1.45 -7.43
C VAL A 46 -15.03 -2.06 -8.83
N PHE A 47 -14.42 -3.22 -9.07
CA PHE A 47 -14.30 -3.81 -10.40
C PHE A 47 -14.90 -5.22 -10.54
N GLY A 48 -15.29 -5.89 -9.46
CA GLY A 48 -15.72 -7.29 -9.44
C GLY A 48 -17.06 -7.57 -10.12
N ASP A 49 -17.99 -6.62 -10.08
CA ASP A 49 -19.37 -6.86 -10.58
C ASP A 49 -19.53 -6.59 -12.08
N ARG A 50 -18.42 -6.44 -12.83
CA ARG A 50 -18.47 -6.22 -14.29
C ARG A 50 -18.55 -7.54 -15.06
N GLU A 51 -19.41 -8.46 -14.63
CA GLU A 51 -19.71 -9.64 -15.43
C GLU A 51 -20.57 -9.23 -16.61
N GLU A 52 -20.08 -9.49 -17.82
CA GLU A 52 -20.91 -9.35 -19.01
C GLU A 52 -22.03 -10.41 -18.97
N PRO A 53 -23.24 -10.07 -19.43
CA PRO A 53 -24.35 -11.01 -19.42
C PRO A 53 -23.98 -12.27 -20.20
N PRO A 54 -24.18 -13.47 -19.64
CA PRO A 54 -23.80 -14.73 -20.28
C PRO A 54 -24.57 -15.01 -21.58
N TRP A 55 -25.73 -14.38 -21.78
CA TRP A 55 -26.49 -14.42 -23.04
C TRP A 55 -27.21 -13.08 -23.32
N PRO A 56 -27.55 -12.79 -24.58
CA PRO A 56 -28.31 -11.60 -24.92
C PRO A 56 -29.67 -11.56 -24.20
N GLY A 57 -29.94 -10.45 -23.52
CA GLY A 57 -31.16 -10.26 -22.74
C GLY A 57 -31.10 -10.81 -21.31
N ALA A 58 -29.97 -11.39 -20.88
CA ALA A 58 -29.80 -11.76 -19.48
C ALA A 58 -29.81 -10.51 -18.59
N VAL A 59 -30.54 -10.55 -17.48
CA VAL A 59 -30.62 -9.46 -16.50
C VAL A 59 -30.08 -9.95 -15.17
N TRP A 60 -29.09 -9.24 -14.63
CA TRP A 60 -28.57 -9.54 -13.30
C TRP A 60 -29.60 -9.20 -12.22
N SER A 61 -29.88 -10.14 -11.31
CA SER A 61 -30.73 -9.90 -10.15
C SER A 61 -29.89 -9.75 -8.89
N ASP A 62 -29.72 -8.51 -8.41
CA ASP A 62 -28.98 -8.22 -7.16
C ASP A 62 -29.58 -8.95 -5.94
N GLN A 63 -30.88 -9.21 -5.95
CA GLN A 63 -31.59 -9.86 -4.84
C GLN A 63 -31.28 -11.37 -4.75
N HIS A 64 -31.04 -12.02 -5.89
CA HIS A 64 -30.83 -13.48 -5.93
C HIS A 64 -29.40 -13.89 -6.32
N GLY A 65 -28.55 -12.93 -6.68
CA GLY A 65 -27.15 -13.18 -7.02
C GLY A 65 -26.95 -14.10 -8.22
N HIS A 66 -27.88 -14.08 -9.19
CA HIS A 66 -27.77 -14.83 -10.44
C HIS A 66 -28.40 -14.09 -11.62
N TRP A 67 -27.99 -14.50 -12.82
CA TRP A 67 -28.54 -14.07 -14.10
C TRP A 67 -29.92 -14.71 -14.35
N HIS A 68 -30.91 -13.89 -14.70
CA HIS A 68 -32.20 -14.31 -15.23
C HIS A 68 -32.23 -14.26 -16.75
#